data_AF-X0VFA3-F1
#
_entry.id   AF-X0VFA3-F1
#
_cell.length_a   1.000
_cell.length_b   1.000
_cell.length_c   1.000
_cell.angle_alpha   90.00
_cell.angle_beta   90.00
_cell.angle_gamma   90.00
#
_symmetry.space_group_name_H-M   'P 1'
#
loop_
_entity.id
_entity.type
_entity.pdbx_description
1 polymer ?
#
loop_
_entity_poly.entity_id
_entity_poly.type
_entity_poly.pdbx_seq_one_letter_code
_entity_poly.pdbx_strand_id
1 'polypeptide(L)'
;MLKAIHAQEDVEAAAEKAEAVAAKLEGMKLRKAAETVRAGYAETLAYMRYPGKHWRSLRTNNPLERIMREIRRRTRVVGSFPDGQ
;
A
#
# COMPACT_ATOMS: atom_id res chain seq x y z
N MET A 1 9.10 -3.15 -6.65
CA MET A 1 9.70 -1.93 -6.07
C MET A 1 9.16 -1.67 -4.67
N LEU A 2 7.85 -1.51 -4.47
CA LEU A 2 7.25 -1.27 -3.14
C LEU A 2 7.52 -2.39 -2.11
N LYS A 3 7.48 -3.66 -2.52
CA LYS A 3 7.85 -4.79 -1.64
C LYS A 3 9.27 -4.68 -1.05
N ALA A 4 10.18 -4.01 -1.75
CA ALA A 4 11.57 -3.85 -1.29
C ALA A 4 11.71 -2.81 -0.17
N ILE A 5 10.80 -1.83 -0.10
CA ILE A 5 10.73 -0.84 0.98
C ILE A 5 10.42 -1.56 2.29
N HIS A 6 9.39 -2.40 2.27
CA HIS A 6 8.93 -3.11 3.47
C HIS A 6 9.68 -4.39 3.81
N ALA A 7 10.70 -4.76 3.01
CA ALA A 7 11.55 -5.91 3.28
C ALA A 7 12.77 -5.56 4.12
N GLN A 8 12.97 -4.27 4.44
CA GLN A 8 14.05 -3.84 5.32
C GLN A 8 13.76 -4.19 6.78
N GLU A 9 14.82 -4.41 7.55
CA GLU A 9 14.75 -4.80 8.96
C GLU A 9 14.54 -3.59 9.89
N ASP A 10 14.94 -2.40 9.43
CA ASP A 10 14.86 -1.16 10.20
C ASP A 10 14.04 -0.07 9.46
N VAL A 11 13.46 0.83 10.23
CA VAL A 11 12.66 1.97 9.77
C VAL A 11 13.52 2.96 8.99
N GLU A 12 14.75 3.22 9.43
CA GLU A 12 15.68 4.12 8.73
C GLU A 12 16.07 3.56 7.36
N ALA A 13 16.43 2.26 7.30
CA ALA A 13 16.73 1.58 6.05
C ALA A 13 15.50 1.52 5.12
N ALA A 14 14.29 1.33 5.67
CA ALA A 14 13.06 1.36 4.90
C ALA A 14 12.77 2.75 4.32
N ALA A 15 13.01 3.82 5.09
CA ALA A 15 12.84 5.20 4.64
C ALA A 15 13.84 5.57 3.54
N GLU A 16 15.12 5.23 3.70
CA GLU A 16 16.14 5.43 2.66
C GLU A 16 15.77 4.68 1.38
N LYS A 17 15.27 3.45 1.52
CA LYS A 17 14.81 2.67 0.37
C LYS A 17 13.57 3.28 -0.30
N ALA A 18 12.67 3.90 0.46
CA ALA A 18 11.51 4.58 -0.09
C ALA A 18 11.93 5.76 -0.96
N GLU A 19 12.90 6.57 -0.51
CA GLU A 19 13.44 7.68 -1.31
C GLU A 19 14.17 7.19 -2.56
N ALA A 20 14.98 6.13 -2.45
CA ALA A 20 15.61 5.52 -3.61
C ALA A 20 14.59 4.98 -4.64
N VAL A 21 13.47 4.42 -4.17
CA VAL A 21 12.36 4.00 -5.04
C VAL A 21 11.67 5.20 -5.67
N ALA A 22 11.44 6.28 -4.93
CA ALA A 22 10.83 7.51 -5.45
C ALA A 22 11.71 8.14 -6.55
N ALA A 23 13.02 8.28 -6.31
CA ALA A 23 13.97 8.77 -7.31
C ALA A 23 13.98 7.91 -8.58
N LYS A 24 13.90 6.58 -8.43
CA LYS A 24 13.79 5.66 -9.57
C LYS A 24 12.49 5.86 -10.34
N LEU A 25 11.36 6.08 -9.66
CA LEU A 25 10.07 6.36 -10.30
C LEU A 25 10.09 7.68 -11.06
N GLU A 26 10.79 8.70 -10.55
CA GLU A 26 11.00 9.97 -11.27
C GLU A 26 11.82 9.77 -12.55
N GLY A 27 12.90 8.99 -12.49
CA GLY A 27 13.70 8.64 -13.67
C GLY A 27 12.89 7.88 -14.72
N MET A 28 11.89 7.10 -14.30
CA MET A 28 10.94 6.41 -15.19
C MET A 28 9.81 7.31 -15.71
N LYS A 29 9.85 8.63 -15.44
CA LYS A 29 8.81 9.62 -15.76
C LYS A 29 7.46 9.37 -15.08
N LEU A 30 7.41 8.56 -14.03
CA LEU A 30 6.21 8.26 -13.24
C LEU A 30 6.04 9.24 -12.08
N ARG A 31 5.96 10.54 -12.39
CA ARG A 31 5.96 11.64 -11.39
C ARG A 31 4.90 11.48 -10.30
N LYS A 32 3.65 11.20 -10.68
CA LYS A 32 2.55 10.99 -9.71
C LYS A 32 2.82 9.83 -8.76
N ALA A 33 3.40 8.73 -9.25
CA ALA A 33 3.72 7.59 -8.41
C ALA A 33 4.85 7.92 -7.42
N ALA A 34 5.88 8.66 -7.86
CA ALA A 34 6.94 9.11 -6.98
C ALA A 34 6.44 10.04 -5.87
N GLU A 35 5.55 10.99 -6.22
CA GLU A 35 4.90 11.90 -5.27
C GLU A 35 4.06 11.14 -4.24
N THR A 36 3.23 10.19 -4.69
CA THR A 36 2.45 9.34 -3.77
C THR A 36 3.35 8.56 -2.82
N VAL A 37 4.47 8.02 -3.31
CA VAL A 37 5.43 7.31 -2.45
C VAL A 37 6.03 8.26 -1.41
N ARG A 38 6.54 9.43 -1.80
CA ARG A 38 7.11 10.41 -0.86
C ARG A 38 6.11 10.90 0.19
N ALA A 39 4.87 11.16 -0.22
CA ALA A 39 3.84 11.62 0.71
C ALA A 39 3.38 10.52 1.68
N GLY A 40 3.32 9.26 1.22
CA GLY A 40 2.69 8.18 1.98
C GLY A 40 3.64 7.25 2.74
N TYR A 41 4.93 7.18 2.40
CA TYR A 41 5.79 6.12 2.93
C TYR A 41 5.90 6.17 4.45
N ALA A 42 6.00 7.36 5.05
CA ALA A 42 6.14 7.52 6.50
C ALA A 42 4.96 6.90 7.27
N GLU A 43 3.73 7.10 6.79
CA GLU A 43 2.54 6.50 7.38
C GLU A 43 2.53 4.97 7.17
N THR A 44 2.91 4.50 5.99
CA THR A 44 2.95 3.05 5.72
C THR A 44 4.00 2.28 6.52
N LEU A 45 5.02 2.96 7.06
CA LEU A 45 6.05 2.35 7.92
C LEU A 45 5.66 2.35 9.40
N ALA A 46 4.54 2.97 9.79
CA ALA A 46 4.10 3.04 11.19
C ALA A 46 3.96 1.66 11.86
N TYR A 47 3.65 0.60 11.09
CA TYR A 47 3.53 -0.75 11.64
C TYR A 47 4.84 -1.31 12.20
N MET A 48 6.01 -0.78 11.79
CA MET A 48 7.32 -1.23 12.27
C MET A 48 7.56 -0.86 13.74
N ARG A 49 6.73 0.02 14.32
CA ARG A 49 6.73 0.34 15.76
C ARG A 49 6.17 -0.79 16.63
N TYR A 50 5.45 -1.74 16.05
CA TYR A 50 4.92 -2.92 16.76
C TYR A 50 5.95 -4.06 16.78
N PRO A 51 5.78 -5.08 17.65
CA PRO A 51 6.60 -6.28 17.60
C PRO A 51 6.56 -6.99 16.22
N GLY A 52 7.71 -7.50 15.77
CA GLY A 52 7.88 -8.13 14.45
C GLY A 52 6.86 -9.23 14.11
N LYS A 53 6.36 -9.95 15.12
CA LYS A 53 5.29 -10.96 14.96
C LYS A 53 4.01 -10.41 14.30
N HIS A 54 3.74 -9.10 14.45
CA HIS A 54 2.54 -8.46 13.90
C HIS A 54 2.76 -7.89 12.50
N TRP A 55 4.00 -7.67 12.07
CA TRP A 55 4.32 -6.96 10.83
C TRP A 55 3.69 -7.63 9.61
N ARG A 56 3.74 -8.97 9.55
CA ARG A 56 3.15 -9.73 8.43
C ARG A 56 1.64 -9.51 8.33
N SER A 57 0.93 -9.44 9.44
CA SER A 57 -0.52 -9.23 9.46
C SER A 57 -0.88 -7.79 9.13
N LEU A 58 -0.15 -6.81 9.70
CA LEU A 58 -0.44 -5.39 9.55
C LEU A 58 -0.10 -4.86 8.14
N ARG A 59 0.96 -5.37 7.54
CA ARG A 59 1.40 -4.96 6.19
C ARG A 59 0.50 -5.49 5.07
N THR A 60 -0.21 -6.61 5.29
CA THR A 60 -0.90 -7.31 4.20
C THR A 60 -2.29 -6.74 3.95
N ASN A 61 -2.58 -6.39 2.69
CA ASN A 61 -3.91 -5.93 2.27
C ASN A 61 -4.85 -7.08 1.82
N ASN A 62 -4.38 -8.34 1.88
CA ASN A 62 -5.09 -9.51 1.35
C ASN A 62 -6.52 -9.71 1.91
N PRO A 63 -6.78 -9.51 3.22
CA PRO A 63 -8.15 -9.60 3.74
C PRO A 63 -9.08 -8.55 3.11
N LEU A 64 -8.63 -7.30 3.02
CA LEU A 64 -9.39 -6.20 2.41
C LEU A 64 -9.59 -6.45 0.91
N GLU A 65 -8.56 -6.85 0.18
CA GLU A 65 -8.67 -7.21 -1.24
C GLU A 65 -9.64 -8.36 -1.48
N ARG A 66 -9.65 -9.38 -0.61
CA ARG A 66 -10.60 -10.48 -0.67
C ARG A 66 -12.03 -9.98 -0.49
N ILE A 67 -12.27 -9.12 0.50
CA ILE A 67 -13.60 -8.53 0.75
C ILE A 67 -14.03 -7.66 -0.44
N MET A 68 -13.18 -6.75 -0.90
CA MET A 68 -13.47 -5.87 -2.04
C MET A 68 -13.75 -6.67 -3.33
N ARG A 69 -13.00 -7.76 -3.56
CA ARG A 69 -13.23 -8.67 -4.69
C ARG A 69 -14.60 -9.31 -4.60
N GLU A 70 -15.01 -9.76 -3.42
CA GLU A 70 -16.31 -10.38 -3.22
C GLU A 70 -17.46 -9.38 -3.37
N ILE A 71 -17.31 -8.16 -2.83
CA ILE A 71 -18.27 -7.07 -3.06
C ILE A 71 -18.43 -6.83 -4.56
N ARG A 72 -17.33 -6.59 -5.27
CA ARG A 72 -17.35 -6.35 -6.72
C ARG A 72 -17.98 -7.53 -7.49
N ARG A 73 -17.72 -8.77 -7.07
CA ARG A 73 -18.32 -9.97 -7.69
C ARG A 73 -19.84 -10.00 -7.53
N ARG A 74 -20.34 -9.70 -6.33
CA ARG A 74 -21.77 -9.70 -6.00
C ARG A 74 -22.51 -8.53 -6.64
N THR A 75 -21.89 -7.37 -6.69
CA THR A 75 -22.51 -6.17 -7.28
C THR A 75 -22.38 -6.09 -8.79
N ARG A 76 -21.52 -6.91 -9.42
CA ARG A 76 -21.30 -6.90 -10.90
C ARG A 76 -22.58 -7.07 -11.72
N VAL A 77 -23.57 -7.79 -11.19
CA VAL A 77 -24.85 -8.04 -11.87
C VAL A 77 -25.87 -6.92 -11.65
N VAL A 78 -25.61 -6.02 -10.71
CA VAL A 78 -26.50 -4.91 -10.37
C VAL A 78 -26.06 -3.68 -11.15
N GLY A 79 -26.82 -3.30 -12.18
CA GLY A 79 -26.52 -2.13 -13.02
C GLY A 79 -26.78 -0.79 -12.32
N SER A 80 -27.84 -0.72 -11.52
CA SER A 80 -28.14 0.39 -10.63
C SER A 80 -28.76 -0.17 -9.36
N PHE A 81 -28.29 0.28 -8.21
CA PHE A 81 -29.01 0.03 -6.97
C PHE A 81 -30.22 0.96 -6.91
N PRO A 82 -31.37 0.50 -6.40
CA PRO A 82 -32.47 1.41 -6.08
C PRO A 82 -31.97 2.34 -4.97
N ASP A 83 -31.91 3.64 -5.25
CA ASP A 83 -31.58 4.65 -4.24
C ASP A 83 -32.59 4.53 -3.11
N GLY A 84 -32.11 4.16 -1.93
CA GLY A 84 -32.93 3.76 -0.79
C GLY A 84 -34.03 4.77 -0.49
N GLN A 85 -35.28 4.34 -0.66
CA GLN A 85 -36.41 4.88 0.10
C GLN A 85 -36.34 4.37 1.54
#